data_AF-A0A7J3F301-F1
#
_entry.id   AF-A0A7J3F301-F1
#
_cell.length_a   1.000
_cell.length_b   1.000
_cell.length_c   1.000
_cell.angle_alpha   90.00
_cell.angle_beta   90.00
_cell.angle_gamma   90.00
#
_symmetry.space_group_name_H-M   'P 1'
#
loop_
_entity.id
_entity.type
_entity.pdbx_description
1 polymer ?
#
loop_
_entity_poly.entity_id
_entity_poly.type
_entity_poly.pdbx_seq_one_letter_code
_entity_poly.pdbx_strand_id
1 'polypeptide(L)'
;MSRVKVRGIYTTALTRLLLDNGFKIVQPSAPIKERFKLSNMMEENLQPDMEINDRPDKQGINVVGDAASVEKFISILLENFEDAIVRRHSSIYAMTQSLQGGEGNQFSIMEIISEAEMSTSQRRIRVDVEFPSLSKRKLDEIRSTVVPTLNGHHYYKACGGKIAYMLEMAENLLEKGCPVREVEELFMESIEREYPHEGSKISVEHVKVDGKVFHLGEARIAELDERNTRIKILRVFLTPGVYDGLNIPKEPGDYAVTSMVIGEWSYKTSYFSRNGEYKGTYVNINTPIEIYPSKIRYVDLEADICMWPDGRIQKIDFEKLDEIVRRGYISERLRKTVYEKIGEILDNLSPDIEKEA
;
A
#
# COMPACT_ATOMS: atom_id res chain seq x y z
N MET A 1 -18.61 -24.52 1.42
CA MET A 1 -17.46 -24.03 0.60
C MET A 1 -17.87 -22.66 0.08
N SER A 2 -17.18 -21.59 0.48
CA SER A 2 -17.54 -20.22 0.08
C SER A 2 -17.30 -19.99 -1.41
N ARG A 3 -18.29 -19.42 -2.08
CA ARG A 3 -18.27 -19.06 -3.51
C ARG A 3 -17.75 -17.64 -3.66
N VAL A 4 -16.74 -17.46 -4.50
CA VAL A 4 -16.08 -16.17 -4.68
C VAL A 4 -16.02 -15.76 -6.13
N LYS A 5 -16.33 -14.50 -6.39
CA LYS A 5 -16.10 -13.85 -7.68
C LYS A 5 -14.97 -12.85 -7.54
N VAL A 6 -13.99 -12.92 -8.44
CA VAL A 6 -12.82 -12.04 -8.42
C VAL A 6 -12.72 -11.29 -9.74
N ARG A 7 -12.41 -9.99 -9.67
CA ARG A 7 -12.16 -9.10 -10.82
C ARG A 7 -11.02 -8.14 -10.53
N GLY A 8 -10.38 -7.68 -11.60
CA GLY A 8 -9.30 -6.71 -11.55
C GLY A 8 -7.90 -7.28 -11.76
N ILE A 9 -6.87 -6.49 -11.50
CA ILE A 9 -5.47 -6.83 -11.78
C ILE A 9 -4.97 -7.99 -10.91
N TYR A 10 -5.45 -8.08 -9.67
CA TYR A 10 -5.08 -9.13 -8.73
C TYR A 10 -5.75 -10.48 -8.99
N THR A 11 -6.65 -10.57 -9.99
CA THR A 11 -7.55 -11.72 -10.18
C THR A 11 -6.82 -13.05 -10.29
N THR A 12 -5.74 -13.13 -11.08
CA THR A 12 -5.07 -14.42 -11.31
C THR A 12 -4.37 -14.92 -10.04
N ALA A 13 -3.64 -14.04 -9.35
CA ALA A 13 -2.97 -14.37 -8.08
C ALA A 13 -3.97 -14.79 -7.01
N LEU A 14 -5.02 -13.97 -6.80
CA LEU A 14 -6.04 -14.25 -5.79
C LEU A 14 -6.85 -15.50 -6.13
N THR A 15 -7.13 -15.77 -7.41
CA THR A 15 -7.80 -17.01 -7.82
C THR A 15 -7.00 -18.24 -7.40
N ARG A 16 -5.67 -18.24 -7.63
CA ARG A 16 -4.79 -19.33 -7.19
C ARG A 16 -4.84 -19.48 -5.67
N LEU A 17 -4.65 -18.39 -4.93
CA LEU A 17 -4.67 -18.40 -3.46
C LEU A 17 -6.01 -18.92 -2.90
N LEU A 18 -7.13 -18.50 -3.49
CA LEU A 18 -8.48 -18.90 -3.08
C LEU A 18 -8.73 -20.40 -3.35
N LEU A 19 -8.33 -20.90 -4.52
CA LEU A 19 -8.45 -22.33 -4.84
C LEU A 19 -7.62 -23.19 -3.89
N ASP A 20 -6.37 -22.80 -3.61
CA ASP A 20 -5.49 -23.51 -2.68
C ASP A 20 -6.05 -23.53 -1.24
N ASN A 21 -6.94 -22.59 -0.89
CA ASN A 21 -7.60 -22.49 0.41
C ASN A 21 -9.07 -22.97 0.40
N GLY A 22 -9.45 -23.75 -0.62
CA GLY A 22 -10.74 -24.43 -0.70
C GLY A 22 -11.93 -23.48 -0.90
N PHE A 23 -11.74 -22.37 -1.60
CA PHE A 23 -12.86 -21.56 -2.11
C PHE A 23 -13.29 -22.06 -3.48
N LYS A 24 -14.57 -21.84 -3.82
CA LYS A 24 -15.11 -22.12 -5.13
C LYS A 24 -15.15 -20.84 -5.96
N ILE A 25 -14.45 -20.81 -7.09
CA ILE A 25 -14.53 -19.67 -8.02
C ILE A 25 -15.85 -19.74 -8.77
N VAL A 26 -16.61 -18.64 -8.78
CA VAL A 26 -17.85 -18.51 -9.56
C VAL A 26 -17.76 -17.32 -10.49
N GLN A 27 -18.51 -17.38 -11.59
CA GLN A 27 -18.48 -16.36 -12.64
C GLN A 27 -17.05 -15.99 -13.09
N PRO A 28 -16.13 -16.94 -13.37
CA PRO A 28 -14.78 -16.60 -13.82
C PRO A 28 -14.81 -15.91 -15.20
N SER A 29 -13.88 -14.97 -15.44
CA SER A 29 -13.67 -14.41 -16.78
C SER A 29 -13.05 -15.44 -17.71
N ALA A 30 -13.14 -15.24 -19.03
CA ALA A 30 -12.58 -16.19 -20.01
C ALA A 30 -11.08 -16.50 -19.79
N PRO A 31 -10.20 -15.51 -19.53
CA PRO A 31 -8.79 -15.80 -19.23
C PRO A 31 -8.59 -16.65 -17.97
N ILE A 32 -9.45 -16.48 -16.96
CA ILE A 32 -9.38 -17.25 -15.71
C ILE A 32 -9.87 -18.69 -15.93
N LYS A 33 -10.92 -18.89 -16.73
CA LYS A 33 -11.37 -20.23 -17.12
C LYS A 33 -10.25 -21.00 -17.82
N GLU A 34 -9.57 -20.36 -18.75
CA GLU A 34 -8.47 -20.96 -19.50
C GLU A 34 -7.28 -21.30 -18.58
N ARG A 35 -6.77 -20.31 -17.84
CA ARG A 35 -5.60 -20.47 -16.95
C ARG A 35 -5.77 -21.56 -15.90
N PHE A 36 -6.97 -21.69 -15.34
CA PHE A 36 -7.25 -22.64 -14.24
C PHE A 36 -8.03 -23.88 -14.69
N LYS A 37 -8.28 -24.04 -16.00
CA LYS A 37 -9.08 -25.14 -16.57
C LYS A 37 -10.42 -25.33 -15.87
N LEU A 38 -11.08 -24.23 -15.53
CA LEU A 38 -12.37 -24.24 -14.83
C LEU A 38 -13.47 -24.61 -15.84
N SER A 39 -13.87 -25.87 -15.84
CA SER A 39 -15.05 -26.35 -16.55
C SER A 39 -16.30 -26.05 -15.71
N ASN A 40 -17.26 -25.26 -16.21
CA ASN A 40 -18.71 -25.56 -16.16
C ASN A 40 -19.61 -24.30 -16.32
N MET A 41 -20.61 -24.42 -17.20
CA MET A 41 -21.74 -23.48 -17.36
C MET A 41 -22.51 -23.24 -16.03
N MET A 42 -22.52 -24.23 -15.12
CA MET A 42 -23.24 -24.13 -13.84
C MET A 42 -22.65 -23.08 -12.90
N GLU A 43 -21.36 -22.77 -13.03
CA GLU A 43 -20.66 -21.82 -12.13
C GLU A 43 -20.87 -20.36 -12.54
N GLU A 44 -21.47 -20.13 -13.72
CA GLU A 44 -21.80 -18.79 -14.25
C GLU A 44 -23.08 -18.22 -13.63
N ASN A 45 -24.01 -19.09 -13.24
CA ASN A 45 -25.31 -18.69 -12.69
C ASN A 45 -25.36 -18.68 -11.15
N LEU A 46 -24.30 -19.15 -10.48
CA LEU A 46 -24.23 -19.15 -9.02
C LEU A 46 -23.93 -17.75 -8.49
N GLN A 47 -24.72 -17.32 -7.51
CA GLN A 47 -24.46 -16.10 -6.77
C GLN A 47 -23.22 -16.27 -5.88
N PRO A 48 -22.28 -15.30 -5.88
CA PRO A 48 -21.12 -15.34 -4.99
C PRO A 48 -21.53 -15.05 -3.55
N ASP A 49 -20.86 -15.72 -2.62
CA ASP A 49 -20.92 -15.43 -1.19
C ASP A 49 -20.02 -14.22 -0.86
N MET A 50 -18.95 -14.03 -1.66
CA MET A 50 -18.00 -12.93 -1.58
C MET A 50 -17.55 -12.45 -2.96
N GLU A 51 -17.44 -11.13 -3.12
CA GLU A 51 -16.93 -10.48 -4.33
C GLU A 51 -15.66 -9.69 -4.00
N ILE A 52 -14.65 -9.82 -4.86
CA ILE A 52 -13.37 -9.11 -4.75
C ILE A 52 -13.15 -8.32 -6.03
N ASN A 53 -12.90 -7.02 -5.89
CA ASN A 53 -12.61 -6.10 -6.99
C ASN A 53 -11.40 -5.23 -6.63
N ASP A 54 -10.68 -4.72 -7.62
CA ASP A 54 -9.61 -3.74 -7.35
C ASP A 54 -10.15 -2.50 -6.61
N ARG A 55 -9.29 -1.89 -5.80
CA ARG A 55 -9.45 -0.50 -5.42
C ARG A 55 -9.28 0.42 -6.64
N PRO A 56 -9.93 1.61 -6.66
CA PRO A 56 -9.77 2.55 -7.77
C PRO A 56 -8.33 2.98 -8.05
N ASP A 57 -7.53 3.11 -6.99
CA ASP A 57 -6.10 3.47 -7.04
C ASP A 57 -5.18 2.29 -7.40
N LYS A 58 -5.73 1.08 -7.57
CA LYS A 58 -5.01 -0.18 -7.82
C LYS A 58 -4.01 -0.57 -6.73
N GLN A 59 -4.04 0.06 -5.56
CA GLN A 59 -3.16 -0.22 -4.42
C GLN A 59 -3.67 -1.36 -3.52
N GLY A 60 -4.66 -2.12 -4.01
CA GLY A 60 -5.23 -3.25 -3.28
C GLY A 60 -6.62 -3.60 -3.79
N ILE A 61 -7.46 -4.15 -2.91
CA ILE A 61 -8.77 -4.71 -3.24
C ILE A 61 -9.89 -4.24 -2.31
N ASN A 62 -11.12 -4.18 -2.82
CA ASN A 62 -12.35 -4.13 -2.06
C ASN A 62 -12.98 -5.52 -2.03
N VAL A 63 -13.40 -5.95 -0.85
CA VAL A 63 -14.06 -7.22 -0.60
C VAL A 63 -15.47 -6.95 -0.05
N VAL A 64 -16.49 -7.58 -0.64
CA VAL A 64 -17.88 -7.48 -0.17
C VAL A 64 -18.51 -8.86 -0.16
N GLY A 65 -18.99 -9.33 0.98
CA GLY A 65 -19.55 -10.68 1.11
C GLY A 65 -20.17 -10.94 2.46
N ASP A 66 -20.68 -12.14 2.69
CA ASP A 66 -21.09 -12.56 4.02
C ASP A 66 -19.89 -12.55 5.00
N ALA A 67 -20.16 -12.26 6.27
CA ALA A 67 -19.12 -12.11 7.28
C ALA A 67 -18.20 -13.34 7.41
N ALA A 68 -18.74 -14.55 7.29
CA ALA A 68 -17.95 -15.78 7.48
C ALA A 68 -16.95 -15.98 6.34
N SER A 69 -17.38 -15.80 5.08
CA SER A 69 -16.51 -15.92 3.91
C SER A 69 -15.43 -14.84 3.90
N VAL A 70 -15.78 -13.60 4.27
CA VAL A 70 -14.86 -12.47 4.28
C VAL A 70 -13.81 -12.60 5.38
N GLU A 71 -14.19 -12.96 6.61
CA GLU A 71 -13.22 -13.13 7.70
C GLU A 71 -12.30 -14.34 7.47
N LYS A 72 -12.81 -15.42 6.85
CA LYS A 72 -11.94 -16.52 6.39
C LYS A 72 -10.90 -16.02 5.39
N PHE A 73 -11.31 -15.20 4.43
CA PHE A 73 -10.40 -14.65 3.42
C PHE A 73 -9.37 -13.69 4.04
N ILE A 74 -9.78 -12.81 4.97
CA ILE A 74 -8.87 -11.90 5.67
C ILE A 74 -7.81 -12.68 6.45
N SER A 75 -8.20 -13.77 7.12
CA SER A 75 -7.25 -14.62 7.86
C SER A 75 -6.16 -15.16 6.93
N ILE A 76 -6.55 -15.66 5.75
CA ILE A 76 -5.61 -16.13 4.71
C ILE A 76 -4.70 -14.99 4.26
N LEU A 77 -5.22 -13.78 4.07
CA LEU A 77 -4.41 -12.63 3.67
C LEU A 77 -3.35 -12.31 4.74
N LEU A 78 -3.75 -12.18 6.00
CA LEU A 78 -2.85 -11.84 7.11
C LEU A 78 -1.81 -12.93 7.40
N GLU A 79 -2.11 -14.19 7.07
CA GLU A 79 -1.17 -15.31 7.17
C GLU A 79 -0.12 -15.32 6.03
N ASN A 80 -0.53 -14.94 4.81
CA ASN A 80 0.30 -15.07 3.61
C ASN A 80 1.04 -13.78 3.23
N PHE A 81 0.56 -12.61 3.65
CA PHE A 81 1.09 -11.31 3.27
C PHE A 81 1.64 -10.56 4.48
N GLU A 82 2.91 -10.16 4.38
CA GLU A 82 3.64 -9.58 5.50
C GLU A 82 3.23 -8.14 5.82
N ASP A 83 2.98 -7.33 4.79
CA ASP A 83 2.69 -5.90 4.91
C ASP A 83 1.25 -5.52 4.57
N ALA A 84 0.34 -6.48 4.38
CA ALA A 84 -1.05 -6.20 4.02
C ALA A 84 -1.80 -5.47 5.15
N ILE A 85 -2.63 -4.50 4.77
CA ILE A 85 -3.41 -3.68 5.71
C ILE A 85 -4.89 -3.85 5.41
N VAL A 86 -5.67 -4.18 6.44
CA VAL A 86 -7.09 -4.56 6.33
C VAL A 86 -7.97 -3.53 7.04
N ARG A 87 -8.84 -2.86 6.29
CA ARG A 87 -9.75 -1.84 6.81
C ARG A 87 -11.18 -2.35 6.78
N ARG A 88 -11.71 -2.67 7.95
CA ARG A 88 -13.11 -3.09 8.09
C ARG A 88 -14.00 -1.84 8.10
N HIS A 89 -14.84 -1.69 7.09
CA HIS A 89 -15.88 -0.68 7.11
C HIS A 89 -17.09 -1.29 7.82
N SER A 90 -17.37 -0.83 9.03
CA SER A 90 -18.64 -1.11 9.70
C SER A 90 -19.77 -0.71 8.74
N SER A 91 -20.71 -1.61 8.46
CA SER A 91 -21.81 -1.36 7.50
C SER A 91 -22.62 -0.09 7.83
N ILE A 92 -22.59 0.35 9.10
CA ILE A 92 -23.21 1.58 9.58
C ILE A 92 -22.47 2.85 9.10
N TYR A 93 -21.14 2.81 8.97
CA TYR A 93 -20.31 3.99 8.64
C TYR A 93 -20.30 4.29 7.13
N ALA A 94 -20.43 3.25 6.29
CA ALA A 94 -20.58 3.40 4.85
C ALA A 94 -21.89 4.12 4.48
N MET A 95 -22.97 3.90 5.24
CA MET A 95 -24.26 4.61 5.09
C MET A 95 -24.18 6.09 5.47
N THR A 96 -23.40 6.46 6.49
CA THR A 96 -23.31 7.85 6.93
C THR A 96 -22.53 8.75 5.97
N GLN A 97 -21.56 8.21 5.22
CA GLN A 97 -20.86 8.99 4.19
C GLN A 97 -21.68 9.19 2.92
N SER A 98 -22.48 8.21 2.49
CA SER A 98 -23.39 8.37 1.35
C SER A 98 -24.55 9.32 1.64
N LEU A 99 -24.91 9.55 2.90
CA LEU A 99 -25.87 10.59 3.31
C LEU A 99 -25.29 12.01 3.29
N GLN A 100 -23.96 12.17 3.30
CA GLN A 100 -23.31 13.49 3.24
C GLN A 100 -22.97 13.94 1.81
N GLY A 101 -23.12 13.07 0.81
CA GLY A 101 -23.07 13.42 -0.61
C GLY A 101 -24.48 13.60 -1.17
N GLY A 102 -24.98 14.84 -1.20
CA GLY A 102 -26.32 15.14 -1.71
C GLY A 102 -26.49 14.80 -3.19
N GLU A 103 -27.34 13.83 -3.51
CA GLU A 103 -28.66 13.98 -4.14
C GLU A 103 -29.16 12.58 -4.58
N GLY A 104 -30.31 12.16 -4.03
CA GLY A 104 -31.14 11.12 -4.61
C GLY A 104 -30.76 9.65 -4.33
N ASN A 105 -30.81 9.21 -3.07
CA ASN A 105 -31.30 7.87 -2.76
C ASN A 105 -31.81 7.82 -1.31
N GLN A 106 -33.13 7.87 -1.14
CA GLN A 106 -33.78 7.59 0.13
C GLN A 106 -33.68 6.08 0.40
N PHE A 107 -32.66 5.65 1.13
CA PHE A 107 -32.73 4.36 1.81
C PHE A 107 -33.82 4.47 2.88
N SER A 108 -34.76 3.53 2.86
CA SER A 108 -35.87 3.57 3.82
C SER A 108 -35.37 3.14 5.21
N ILE A 109 -35.92 3.74 6.27
CA ILE A 109 -35.66 3.30 7.65
C ILE A 109 -35.91 1.80 7.83
N MET A 110 -36.76 1.19 6.97
CA MET A 110 -36.99 -0.25 6.95
C MET A 110 -35.81 -1.09 6.47
N GLU A 111 -34.93 -0.58 5.61
CA GLU A 111 -33.72 -1.32 5.18
C GLU A 111 -32.66 -1.37 6.30
N ILE A 112 -32.60 -0.31 7.12
CA ILE A 112 -31.70 -0.24 8.28
C ILE A 112 -32.17 -1.21 9.37
N ILE A 113 -33.50 -1.28 9.60
CA ILE A 113 -34.10 -2.19 10.58
C ILE A 113 -33.96 -3.64 10.10
N SER A 114 -34.18 -3.93 8.80
CA SER A 114 -34.04 -5.28 8.28
C SER A 114 -32.59 -5.80 8.36
N GLU A 115 -31.57 -4.96 8.12
CA GLU A 115 -30.16 -5.34 8.31
C GLU A 115 -29.79 -5.60 9.78
N ALA A 116 -30.43 -4.90 10.72
CA ALA A 116 -30.22 -5.11 12.16
C ALA A 116 -30.90 -6.40 12.67
N GLU A 117 -31.99 -6.81 12.04
CA GLU A 117 -32.77 -8.03 12.38
C GLU A 117 -32.26 -9.30 11.67
N MET A 118 -31.40 -9.16 10.66
CA MET A 118 -30.76 -10.30 9.99
C MET A 118 -29.82 -11.04 10.94
N SER A 119 -29.99 -12.36 11.03
CA SER A 119 -29.07 -13.23 11.78
C SER A 119 -27.61 -12.90 11.42
N THR A 120 -26.70 -12.98 12.40
CA THR A 120 -25.26 -12.72 12.23
C THR A 120 -24.62 -13.45 11.03
N SER A 121 -25.26 -14.51 10.52
CA SER A 121 -24.87 -15.26 9.33
C SER A 121 -25.17 -14.57 7.98
N GLN A 122 -26.04 -13.56 7.92
CA GLN A 122 -26.44 -12.92 6.66
C GLN A 122 -25.96 -11.45 6.53
N ARG A 123 -25.27 -10.91 7.53
CA ARG A 123 -24.72 -9.55 7.46
C ARG A 123 -23.61 -9.51 6.41
N ARG A 124 -23.85 -8.81 5.31
CA ARG A 124 -22.79 -8.50 4.34
C ARG A 124 -21.87 -7.45 4.95
N ILE A 125 -20.56 -7.69 4.85
CA ILE A 125 -19.54 -6.75 5.30
C ILE A 125 -18.71 -6.27 4.11
N ARG A 126 -18.17 -5.06 4.24
CA ARG A 126 -17.27 -4.46 3.27
C ARG A 126 -15.92 -4.24 3.92
N VAL A 127 -14.88 -4.68 3.24
CA VAL A 127 -13.50 -4.58 3.69
C VAL A 127 -12.65 -4.03 2.56
N ASP A 128 -11.84 -3.04 2.87
CA ASP A 128 -10.79 -2.52 2.00
C ASP A 128 -9.46 -3.13 2.43
N VAL A 129 -8.67 -3.63 1.49
CA VAL A 129 -7.34 -4.17 1.75
C VAL A 129 -6.33 -3.38 0.92
N GLU A 130 -5.27 -2.89 1.55
CA GLU A 130 -4.11 -2.31 0.91
C GLU A 130 -3.00 -3.37 0.78
N PHE A 131 -2.35 -3.40 -0.38
CA PHE A 131 -1.19 -4.24 -0.67
C PHE A 131 0.02 -3.35 -0.91
N PRO A 132 0.88 -3.13 0.10
CA PRO A 132 2.18 -2.48 -0.11
C PRO A 132 3.17 -3.42 -0.82
N SER A 133 4.42 -2.99 -0.97
CA SER A 133 5.35 -3.61 -1.93
C SER A 133 5.60 -5.11 -1.72
N LEU A 134 5.66 -5.62 -0.49
CA LEU A 134 5.91 -7.04 -0.23
C LEU A 134 4.69 -7.89 -0.58
N SER A 135 3.49 -7.40 -0.27
CA SER A 135 2.23 -8.03 -0.68
C SER A 135 2.11 -8.09 -2.19
N LYS A 136 2.41 -6.99 -2.90
CA LYS A 136 2.41 -6.97 -4.38
C LYS A 136 3.38 -8.00 -4.95
N ARG A 137 4.62 -8.03 -4.43
CA ARG A 137 5.63 -9.02 -4.83
C ARG A 137 5.14 -10.45 -4.59
N LYS A 138 4.53 -10.71 -3.43
CA LYS A 138 4.02 -12.05 -3.12
C LYS A 138 2.87 -12.46 -4.05
N LEU A 139 2.01 -11.52 -4.43
CA LEU A 139 0.97 -11.74 -5.42
C LEU A 139 1.56 -12.00 -6.82
N ASP A 140 2.65 -11.31 -7.20
CA ASP A 140 3.38 -11.57 -8.44
C ASP A 140 3.97 -12.99 -8.44
N GLU A 141 4.59 -13.42 -7.33
CA GLU A 141 5.09 -14.79 -7.15
C GLU A 141 3.96 -15.82 -7.36
N ILE A 142 2.82 -15.64 -6.69
CA ILE A 142 1.67 -16.54 -6.83
C ILE A 142 1.17 -16.55 -8.30
N ARG A 143 1.08 -15.38 -8.92
CA ARG A 143 0.64 -15.25 -10.33
C ARG A 143 1.59 -15.98 -11.29
N SER A 144 2.90 -15.89 -11.06
CA SER A 144 3.94 -16.51 -11.89
C SER A 144 3.84 -18.04 -11.94
N THR A 145 3.21 -18.67 -10.94
CA THR A 145 2.92 -20.12 -10.94
C THR A 145 1.83 -20.54 -11.92
N VAL A 146 1.09 -19.57 -12.48
CA VAL A 146 -0.09 -19.80 -13.34
C VAL A 146 0.15 -19.30 -14.76
N VAL A 147 0.78 -18.14 -14.92
CA VAL A 147 1.01 -17.48 -16.22
C VAL A 147 2.36 -16.78 -16.19
N PRO A 148 3.12 -16.75 -17.31
CA PRO A 148 4.31 -15.92 -17.41
C PRO A 148 4.01 -14.49 -16.94
N THR A 149 4.79 -14.01 -15.99
CA THR A 149 4.53 -12.76 -15.27
C THR A 149 5.85 -12.03 -15.11
N LEU A 150 5.85 -10.75 -15.46
CA LEU A 150 7.01 -9.89 -15.23
C LEU A 150 7.13 -9.58 -13.74
N ASN A 151 8.35 -9.57 -13.19
CA ASN A 151 8.55 -9.15 -11.81
C ASN A 151 8.01 -7.72 -11.60
N GLY A 152 7.28 -7.48 -10.51
CA GLY A 152 6.65 -6.18 -10.24
C GLY A 152 5.34 -5.93 -11.00
N HIS A 153 4.70 -6.95 -11.58
CA HIS A 153 3.44 -6.82 -12.33
C HIS A 153 2.41 -5.93 -11.64
N HIS A 154 2.05 -6.20 -10.38
CA HIS A 154 1.03 -5.40 -9.70
C HIS A 154 1.47 -3.96 -9.42
N TYR A 155 2.77 -3.76 -9.16
CA TYR A 155 3.34 -2.43 -8.99
C TYR A 155 3.25 -1.61 -10.28
N TYR A 156 3.67 -2.17 -11.43
CA TYR A 156 3.61 -1.49 -12.73
C TYR A 156 2.16 -1.28 -13.21
N LYS A 157 1.24 -2.21 -12.89
CA LYS A 157 -0.21 -1.97 -13.10
C LYS A 157 -0.70 -0.78 -12.30
N ALA A 158 -0.24 -0.61 -11.06
CA ALA A 158 -0.62 0.50 -10.21
C ALA A 158 -0.01 1.85 -10.65
N CYS A 159 1.13 1.84 -11.37
CA CYS A 159 1.63 3.05 -12.03
C CYS A 159 0.65 3.60 -13.09
N GLY A 160 -0.12 2.73 -13.74
CA GLY A 160 -1.05 3.11 -14.79
C GLY A 160 -0.37 3.64 -16.05
N GLY A 161 -1.16 4.27 -16.93
CA GLY A 161 -0.67 4.98 -18.12
C GLY A 161 0.23 4.13 -19.03
N LYS A 162 1.31 4.74 -19.52
CA LYS A 162 2.26 4.10 -20.43
C LYS A 162 2.97 2.91 -19.80
N ILE A 163 3.31 2.97 -18.52
CA ILE A 163 3.99 1.86 -17.82
C ILE A 163 3.12 0.61 -17.80
N ALA A 164 1.84 0.75 -17.42
CA ALA A 164 0.91 -0.37 -17.39
C ALA A 164 0.66 -0.97 -18.79
N TYR A 165 0.67 -0.13 -19.84
CA TYR A 165 0.57 -0.57 -21.23
C TYR A 165 1.82 -1.33 -21.69
N MET A 166 3.02 -0.79 -21.42
CA MET A 166 4.28 -1.47 -21.76
C MET A 166 4.41 -2.81 -21.03
N LEU A 167 3.90 -2.92 -19.80
CA LEU A 167 3.85 -4.16 -19.04
C LEU A 167 3.02 -5.22 -19.79
N GLU A 168 1.85 -4.85 -20.31
CA GLU A 168 1.01 -5.79 -21.08
C GLU A 168 1.73 -6.27 -22.34
N MET A 169 2.45 -5.38 -23.03
CA MET A 169 3.26 -5.77 -24.18
C MET A 169 4.38 -6.74 -23.78
N ALA A 170 5.08 -6.47 -22.68
CA ALA A 170 6.14 -7.33 -22.17
C ALA A 170 5.61 -8.72 -21.80
N GLU A 171 4.51 -8.81 -21.05
CA GLU A 171 3.90 -10.10 -20.69
C GLU A 171 3.42 -10.88 -21.92
N ASN A 172 2.88 -10.20 -22.94
CA ASN A 172 2.51 -10.84 -24.21
C ASN A 172 3.72 -11.44 -24.95
N LEU A 173 4.92 -10.87 -24.80
CA LEU A 173 6.16 -11.45 -25.35
C LEU A 173 6.57 -12.69 -24.55
N LEU A 174 6.46 -12.65 -23.22
CA LEU A 174 6.70 -13.83 -22.37
C LEU A 174 5.75 -14.99 -22.72
N GLU A 175 4.46 -14.71 -22.94
CA GLU A 175 3.48 -15.70 -23.38
C GLU A 175 3.82 -16.32 -24.74
N LYS A 176 4.52 -15.58 -25.62
CA LYS A 176 5.04 -16.08 -26.90
C LYS A 176 6.36 -16.84 -26.80
N GLY A 177 6.90 -17.01 -25.58
CA GLY A 177 8.13 -17.76 -25.32
C GLY A 177 9.42 -16.97 -25.52
N CYS A 178 9.37 -15.62 -25.56
CA CYS A 178 10.57 -14.81 -25.56
C CYS A 178 11.38 -14.99 -24.26
N PRO A 179 12.72 -14.93 -24.29
CA PRO A 179 13.54 -15.06 -23.08
C PRO A 179 13.22 -13.99 -22.04
N VAL A 180 12.99 -14.40 -20.79
CA VAL A 180 12.58 -13.51 -19.69
C VAL A 180 13.51 -12.31 -19.54
N ARG A 181 14.83 -12.57 -19.53
CA ARG A 181 15.85 -11.53 -19.35
C ARG A 181 15.79 -10.45 -20.42
N GLU A 182 15.64 -10.84 -21.69
CA GLU A 182 15.58 -9.88 -22.80
C GLU A 182 14.32 -9.02 -22.72
N VAL A 183 13.19 -9.62 -22.33
CA VAL A 183 11.93 -8.90 -22.15
C VAL A 183 12.01 -7.93 -20.97
N GLU A 184 12.62 -8.34 -19.86
CA GLU A 184 12.84 -7.49 -18.69
C GLU A 184 13.74 -6.29 -19.04
N GLU A 185 14.88 -6.52 -19.71
CA GLU A 185 15.80 -5.45 -20.14
C GLU A 185 15.08 -4.45 -21.07
N LEU A 186 14.39 -4.92 -22.11
CA LEU A 186 13.63 -4.06 -23.03
C LEU A 186 12.50 -3.30 -22.35
N PHE A 187 11.80 -3.94 -21.40
CA PHE A 187 10.73 -3.28 -20.65
C PHE A 187 11.28 -2.15 -19.78
N MET A 188 12.38 -2.39 -19.06
CA MET A 188 13.03 -1.38 -18.23
C MET A 188 13.50 -0.18 -19.05
N GLU A 189 14.16 -0.41 -20.18
CA GLU A 189 14.56 0.66 -21.12
C GLU A 189 13.35 1.47 -21.63
N SER A 190 12.21 0.82 -21.84
CA SER A 190 11.00 1.45 -22.36
C SER A 190 10.31 2.39 -21.38
N ILE A 191 10.49 2.15 -20.07
CA ILE A 191 9.82 2.91 -19.00
C ILE A 191 10.76 3.84 -18.24
N GLU A 192 12.08 3.73 -18.42
CA GLU A 192 13.10 4.49 -17.69
C GLU A 192 12.79 6.00 -17.65
N ARG A 193 12.41 6.58 -18.80
CA ARG A 193 12.10 8.01 -18.93
C ARG A 193 10.80 8.46 -18.25
N GLU A 194 9.97 7.52 -17.84
CA GLU A 194 8.74 7.82 -17.10
C GLU A 194 9.02 8.02 -15.60
N TYR A 195 10.19 7.57 -15.11
CA TYR A 195 10.59 7.73 -13.72
C TYR A 195 11.24 9.09 -13.46
N PRO A 196 11.14 9.60 -12.23
CA PRO A 196 11.75 10.86 -11.86
C PRO A 196 13.27 10.72 -11.79
N HIS A 197 13.97 11.80 -12.13
CA HIS A 197 15.42 11.92 -12.09
C HIS A 197 15.85 13.07 -11.16
N GLU A 198 17.13 13.21 -10.89
CA GLU A 198 17.65 14.33 -10.09
C GLU A 198 17.16 15.69 -10.60
N GLY A 199 16.74 16.55 -9.67
CA GLY A 199 16.12 17.83 -9.99
C GLY A 199 14.63 17.79 -10.32
N SER A 200 14.05 16.61 -10.53
CA SER A 200 12.59 16.45 -10.72
C SER A 200 11.83 16.89 -9.48
N LYS A 201 10.59 17.34 -9.70
CA LYS A 201 9.62 17.52 -8.62
C LYS A 201 8.91 16.20 -8.35
N ILE A 202 8.73 15.87 -7.09
CA ILE A 202 8.04 14.65 -6.66
C ILE A 202 7.12 14.94 -5.48
N SER A 203 5.94 14.33 -5.49
CA SER A 203 5.02 14.39 -4.37
C SER A 203 5.26 13.23 -3.40
N VAL A 204 4.88 13.38 -2.13
CA VAL A 204 4.92 12.27 -1.16
C VAL A 204 3.51 11.98 -0.69
N GLU A 205 3.02 10.79 -0.98
CA GLU A 205 1.76 10.24 -0.49
C GLU A 205 1.98 9.53 0.84
N HIS A 206 1.56 10.21 1.90
CA HIS A 206 1.52 9.70 3.26
C HIS A 206 0.14 9.10 3.51
N VAL A 207 0.04 7.77 3.41
CA VAL A 207 -1.23 7.06 3.58
C VAL A 207 -1.35 6.64 5.03
N LYS A 208 -2.47 6.95 5.67
CA LYS A 208 -2.76 6.45 7.02
C LYS A 208 -3.26 5.02 6.98
N VAL A 209 -3.07 4.30 8.07
CA VAL A 209 -3.65 2.95 8.26
C VAL A 209 -5.17 2.91 8.06
N ASP A 210 -5.89 4.00 8.30
CA ASP A 210 -7.34 4.13 8.08
C ASP A 210 -7.74 4.43 6.62
N GLY A 211 -6.77 4.70 5.75
CA GLY A 211 -6.96 4.93 4.31
C GLY A 211 -7.03 6.36 3.86
N LYS A 212 -6.96 7.33 4.78
CA LYS A 212 -6.78 8.73 4.39
C LYS A 212 -5.41 8.92 3.75
N VAL A 213 -5.38 9.61 2.62
CA VAL A 213 -4.16 9.95 1.90
C VAL A 213 -3.86 11.42 2.10
N PHE A 214 -2.66 11.72 2.62
CA PHE A 214 -2.14 13.07 2.76
C PHE A 214 -1.02 13.29 1.76
N HIS A 215 -1.08 14.41 1.04
CA HIS A 215 0.00 14.82 0.13
C HIS A 215 0.89 15.84 0.84
N LEU A 216 2.12 15.45 1.18
CA LEU A 216 3.04 16.28 1.98
C LEU A 216 3.73 17.41 1.18
N GLY A 217 3.07 17.91 0.13
CA GLY A 217 3.59 18.92 -0.81
C GLY A 217 4.59 18.37 -1.82
N GLU A 218 4.95 19.21 -2.79
CA GLU A 218 6.02 18.91 -3.77
C GLU A 218 7.39 19.09 -3.11
N ALA A 219 8.27 18.12 -3.31
CA ALA A 219 9.69 18.21 -2.98
C ALA A 219 10.53 18.16 -4.26
N ARG A 220 11.76 18.65 -4.19
CA ARG A 220 12.73 18.49 -5.28
C ARG A 220 13.66 17.33 -4.96
N ILE A 221 13.89 16.43 -5.92
CA ILE A 221 14.90 15.39 -5.79
C ILE A 221 16.27 16.06 -5.84
N ALA A 222 17.00 15.99 -4.74
CA ALA A 222 18.35 16.55 -4.59
C ALA A 222 19.41 15.55 -5.02
N GLU A 223 19.21 14.27 -4.71
CA GLU A 223 20.13 13.17 -5.02
C GLU A 223 19.31 11.91 -5.31
N LEU A 224 19.73 11.17 -6.34
CA LEU A 224 19.21 9.84 -6.65
C LEU A 224 20.40 8.97 -7.03
N ASP A 225 20.64 7.90 -6.28
CA ASP A 225 21.80 7.03 -6.53
C ASP A 225 21.72 6.33 -7.90
N GLU A 226 22.86 5.87 -8.42
CA GLU A 226 22.94 5.20 -9.73
C GLU A 226 22.04 3.96 -9.86
N ARG A 227 21.67 3.35 -8.73
CA ARG A 227 20.78 2.19 -8.67
C ARG A 227 19.31 2.56 -8.46
N ASN A 228 18.97 3.84 -8.31
CA ASN A 228 17.65 4.36 -7.97
C ASN A 228 17.04 3.72 -6.70
N THR A 229 17.90 3.29 -5.76
CA THR A 229 17.52 2.69 -4.48
C THR A 229 17.50 3.70 -3.34
N ARG A 230 18.25 4.80 -3.44
CA ARG A 230 18.36 5.85 -2.42
C ARG A 230 17.99 7.19 -3.03
N ILE A 231 17.05 7.86 -2.38
CA ILE A 231 16.55 9.15 -2.83
C ILE A 231 16.63 10.16 -1.68
N LYS A 232 17.21 11.32 -1.97
CA LYS A 232 17.13 12.49 -1.10
C LYS A 232 16.23 13.54 -1.73
N ILE A 233 15.26 14.00 -0.96
CA ILE A 233 14.38 15.10 -1.36
C ILE A 233 14.57 16.30 -0.45
N LEU A 234 14.58 17.49 -1.04
CA LEU A 234 14.73 18.76 -0.35
C LEU A 234 13.40 19.51 -0.37
N ARG A 235 13.01 20.05 0.80
CA ARG A 235 11.88 20.98 0.97
C ARG A 235 12.34 22.23 1.70
N VAL A 236 11.91 23.40 1.22
CA VAL A 236 12.12 24.69 1.90
C VAL A 236 10.78 25.17 2.45
N PHE A 237 10.71 25.52 3.72
CA PHE A 237 9.50 25.96 4.39
C PHE A 237 9.38 27.48 4.33
N LEU A 238 8.23 27.98 3.88
CA LEU A 238 7.96 29.42 3.80
C LEU A 238 7.09 29.94 4.94
N THR A 239 6.39 29.03 5.64
CA THR A 239 5.46 29.37 6.70
C THR A 239 6.03 28.98 8.06
N PRO A 240 5.82 29.81 9.11
CA PRO A 240 6.19 29.46 10.46
C PRO A 240 5.32 28.30 10.98
N GLY A 241 5.77 27.63 12.04
CA GLY A 241 4.99 26.60 12.72
C GLY A 241 5.84 25.86 13.75
N VAL A 242 5.52 24.59 13.95
CA VAL A 242 6.30 23.68 14.79
C VAL A 242 6.58 22.42 13.97
N TYR A 243 7.75 21.82 14.14
CA TYR A 243 8.01 20.48 13.62
C TYR A 243 7.37 19.47 14.58
N ASP A 244 6.31 18.81 14.11
CA ASP A 244 5.58 17.80 14.89
C ASP A 244 6.52 16.67 15.34
N GLY A 245 6.27 16.13 16.54
CA GLY A 245 7.16 15.16 17.20
C GLY A 245 8.37 15.81 17.90
N LEU A 246 9.13 16.66 17.20
CA LEU A 246 10.30 17.34 17.77
C LEU A 246 9.94 18.51 18.71
N ASN A 247 8.75 19.10 18.53
CA ASN A 247 8.24 20.26 19.27
C ASN A 247 9.21 21.46 19.28
N ILE A 248 9.87 21.69 18.15
CA ILE A 248 10.81 22.80 17.92
C ILE A 248 10.19 23.82 16.95
N PRO A 249 10.49 25.13 17.08
CA PRO A 249 9.97 26.14 16.18
C PRO A 249 10.42 25.88 14.74
N LYS A 250 9.49 25.97 13.80
CA LYS A 250 9.76 26.03 12.35
C LYS A 250 9.68 27.48 11.92
N GLU A 251 10.74 27.97 11.30
CA GLU A 251 10.86 29.35 10.85
C GLU A 251 10.85 29.42 9.31
N PRO A 252 10.36 30.53 8.72
CA PRO A 252 10.49 30.72 7.27
C PRO A 252 11.95 30.64 6.83
N GLY A 253 12.22 29.94 5.73
CA GLY A 253 13.56 29.70 5.20
C GLY A 253 14.25 28.46 5.77
N ASP A 254 13.71 27.84 6.82
CA ASP A 254 14.15 26.51 7.25
C ASP A 254 13.94 25.51 6.11
N TYR A 255 14.74 24.44 6.11
CA TYR A 255 14.63 23.39 5.10
C TYR A 255 14.73 22.01 5.74
N ALA A 256 14.18 21.03 5.03
CA ALA A 256 14.19 19.62 5.38
C ALA A 256 14.87 18.82 4.27
N VAL A 257 15.83 17.99 4.65
CA VAL A 257 16.41 16.94 3.80
C VAL A 257 15.79 15.63 4.24
N THR A 258 15.06 14.98 3.34
CA THR A 258 14.48 13.66 3.60
C THR A 258 15.20 12.61 2.79
N SER A 259 15.81 11.65 3.48
CA SER A 259 16.54 10.53 2.92
C SER A 259 15.68 9.27 3.02
N MET A 260 15.46 8.62 1.89
CA MET A 260 14.66 7.40 1.78
C MET A 260 15.43 6.33 1.04
N VAL A 261 15.17 5.07 1.41
CA VAL A 261 15.66 3.90 0.68
C VAL A 261 14.45 3.10 0.22
N ILE A 262 14.36 2.82 -1.08
CA ILE A 262 13.24 2.10 -1.67
C ILE A 262 13.20 0.68 -1.08
N GLY A 263 12.03 0.27 -0.60
CA GLY A 263 11.82 -1.01 0.07
C GLY A 263 12.15 -1.04 1.57
N GLU A 264 12.67 0.04 2.16
CA GLU A 264 12.89 0.11 3.61
C GLU A 264 11.64 0.56 4.37
N TRP A 265 11.56 0.15 5.64
CA TRP A 265 10.43 0.39 6.56
C TRP A 265 10.44 1.75 7.25
N SER A 266 11.33 2.64 6.81
CA SER A 266 11.43 3.98 7.38
C SER A 266 12.09 4.95 6.42
N TYR A 267 11.83 6.23 6.64
CA TYR A 267 12.65 7.30 6.09
C TYR A 267 13.03 8.28 7.19
N LYS A 268 14.08 9.05 6.93
CA LYS A 268 14.60 10.05 7.86
C LYS A 268 14.44 11.43 7.25
N THR A 269 13.98 12.38 8.05
CA THR A 269 13.91 13.80 7.72
C THR A 269 14.74 14.58 8.72
N SER A 270 15.82 15.20 8.25
CA SER A 270 16.67 16.10 9.03
C SER A 270 16.28 17.55 8.73
N TYR A 271 16.03 18.31 9.79
CA TYR A 271 15.59 19.70 9.72
C TYR A 271 16.73 20.65 10.03
N PHE A 272 16.81 21.72 9.25
CA PHE A 272 17.87 22.71 9.33
C PHE A 272 17.28 24.12 9.34
N SER A 273 17.94 25.03 10.06
CA SER A 273 17.62 26.45 9.98
C SER A 273 18.00 27.01 8.61
N ARG A 274 17.49 28.21 8.27
CA ARG A 274 17.94 28.93 7.07
C ARG A 274 19.47 29.13 6.95
N ASN A 275 20.18 29.06 8.08
CA ASN A 275 21.64 29.23 8.17
C ASN A 275 22.39 27.88 8.13
N GLY A 276 21.67 26.76 7.98
CA GLY A 276 22.24 25.41 7.96
C GLY A 276 22.47 24.78 9.32
N GLU A 277 21.94 25.36 10.41
CA GLU A 277 22.07 24.76 11.73
C GLU A 277 21.10 23.59 11.89
N TYR A 278 21.62 22.43 12.29
CA TYR A 278 20.82 21.24 12.53
C TYR A 278 19.86 21.43 13.71
N LYS A 279 18.57 21.17 13.49
CA LYS A 279 17.50 21.36 14.48
C LYS A 279 16.98 20.04 15.06
N GLY A 280 17.16 18.93 14.34
CA GLY A 280 16.71 17.61 14.76
C GLY A 280 16.37 16.71 13.57
N THR A 281 16.22 15.41 13.85
CA THR A 281 15.84 14.39 12.87
C THR A 281 14.57 13.70 13.32
N TYR A 282 13.67 13.51 12.36
CA TYR A 282 12.45 12.74 12.49
C TYR A 282 12.55 11.50 11.62
N VAL A 283 12.26 10.34 12.19
CA VAL A 283 12.25 9.06 11.49
C VAL A 283 10.83 8.51 11.55
N ASN A 284 10.19 8.38 10.40
CA ASN A 284 8.86 7.80 10.30
C ASN A 284 8.97 6.30 10.04
N ILE A 285 8.21 5.51 10.79
CA ILE A 285 8.10 4.07 10.57
C ILE A 285 6.88 3.81 9.69
N ASN A 286 7.09 3.15 8.56
CA ASN A 286 6.09 2.93 7.54
C ASN A 286 6.26 1.55 6.88
N THR A 287 5.28 1.18 6.05
CA THR A 287 5.47 0.04 5.13
C THR A 287 6.56 0.36 4.11
N PRO A 288 7.25 -0.67 3.57
CA PRO A 288 8.30 -0.50 2.58
C PRO A 288 8.03 0.55 1.51
N ILE A 289 8.92 1.54 1.39
CA ILE A 289 8.74 2.72 0.54
C ILE A 289 8.72 2.33 -0.95
N GLU A 290 7.72 2.81 -1.68
CA GLU A 290 7.57 2.65 -3.12
C GLU A 290 7.78 4.00 -3.82
N ILE A 291 8.58 4.02 -4.89
CA ILE A 291 8.66 5.15 -5.81
C ILE A 291 7.70 4.92 -6.98
N TYR A 292 7.07 5.95 -7.50
CA TYR A 292 6.19 5.96 -8.67
C TYR A 292 6.61 7.14 -9.57
N PRO A 293 6.16 7.17 -10.84
CA PRO A 293 6.55 8.23 -11.80
C PRO A 293 6.49 9.67 -11.27
N SER A 294 5.48 10.00 -10.48
CA SER A 294 5.25 11.37 -9.97
C SER A 294 5.22 11.47 -8.43
N LYS A 295 5.47 10.36 -7.73
CA LYS A 295 5.24 10.31 -6.28
C LYS A 295 6.06 9.24 -5.58
N ILE A 296 6.32 9.46 -4.30
CA ILE A 296 6.77 8.43 -3.36
C ILE A 296 5.57 8.06 -2.49
N ARG A 297 5.37 6.77 -2.22
CA ARG A 297 4.22 6.27 -1.47
C ARG A 297 4.66 5.26 -0.43
N TYR A 298 4.00 5.32 0.72
CA TYR A 298 4.06 4.34 1.79
C TYR A 298 2.79 4.44 2.64
N VAL A 299 2.54 3.43 3.48
CA VAL A 299 1.53 3.51 4.53
C VAL A 299 2.22 3.76 5.87
N ASP A 300 1.89 4.88 6.50
CA ASP A 300 2.32 5.29 7.82
C ASP A 300 1.78 4.33 8.88
N LEU A 301 2.66 3.82 9.74
CA LEU A 301 2.31 2.89 10.82
C LEU A 301 2.12 3.61 12.16
N GLU A 302 2.05 4.94 12.14
CA GLU A 302 1.80 5.82 13.28
C GLU A 302 2.80 5.64 14.44
N ALA A 303 4.02 5.20 14.14
CA ALA A 303 5.13 5.08 15.08
C ALA A 303 6.31 5.89 14.55
N ASP A 304 6.87 6.76 15.40
CA ASP A 304 7.90 7.70 15.00
C ASP A 304 9.06 7.73 16.00
N ILE A 305 10.25 8.08 15.50
CA ILE A 305 11.44 8.29 16.34
C ILE A 305 11.95 9.71 16.09
N CYS A 306 12.16 10.46 17.16
CA CYS A 306 12.74 11.80 17.12
C CYS A 306 14.13 11.81 17.75
N MET A 307 15.04 12.54 17.11
CA MET A 307 16.38 12.82 17.63
C MET A 307 16.62 14.33 17.66
N TRP A 308 17.12 14.83 18.79
CA TRP A 308 17.46 16.24 18.98
C TRP A 308 18.97 16.49 18.83
N PRO A 309 19.40 17.76 18.64
CA PRO A 309 20.82 18.12 18.45
C PRO A 309 21.76 17.71 19.60
N ASP A 310 21.22 17.53 20.80
CA ASP A 310 21.95 17.06 21.99
C ASP A 310 22.14 15.53 22.02
N GLY A 311 21.64 14.81 21.02
CA GLY A 311 21.70 13.35 20.93
C GLY A 311 20.57 12.64 21.67
N ARG A 312 19.62 13.35 22.29
CA ARG A 312 18.44 12.72 22.87
C ARG A 312 17.65 12.02 21.77
N ILE A 313 17.23 10.78 22.02
CA ILE A 313 16.34 10.01 21.14
C ILE A 313 15.06 9.66 21.90
N GLN A 314 13.90 9.84 21.26
CA GLN A 314 12.61 9.50 21.84
C GLN A 314 11.74 8.75 20.83
N LYS A 315 11.10 7.69 21.31
CA LYS A 315 10.02 6.98 20.63
C LYS A 315 8.71 7.71 20.85
N ILE A 316 7.97 7.98 19.78
CA ILE A 316 6.69 8.71 19.82
C ILE A 316 5.60 7.82 19.22
N ASP A 317 4.45 7.78 19.90
CA ASP A 317 3.23 7.12 19.45
C ASP A 317 3.34 5.59 19.23
N PHE A 318 4.29 4.94 19.87
CA PHE A 318 4.46 3.48 19.76
C PHE A 318 3.26 2.70 20.27
N GLU A 319 2.49 3.26 21.21
CA GLU A 319 1.25 2.68 21.71
C GLU A 319 0.16 2.61 20.62
N LYS A 320 0.23 3.47 19.58
CA LYS A 320 -0.69 3.43 18.45
C LYS A 320 -0.49 2.19 17.59
N LEU A 321 0.74 1.69 17.46
CA LEU A 321 1.02 0.46 16.72
C LEU A 321 0.26 -0.74 17.34
N ASP A 322 0.26 -0.84 18.67
CA ASP A 322 -0.51 -1.86 19.40
C ASP A 322 -2.02 -1.68 19.22
N GLU A 323 -2.49 -0.44 19.12
CA GLU A 323 -3.89 -0.15 18.80
C GLU A 323 -4.28 -0.57 17.38
N ILE A 324 -3.41 -0.34 16.39
CA ILE A 324 -3.63 -0.72 14.99
C ILE A 324 -3.79 -2.24 14.88
N VAL A 325 -2.97 -3.01 15.60
CA VAL A 325 -3.09 -4.47 15.69
C VAL A 325 -4.37 -4.89 16.39
N ARG A 326 -4.69 -4.29 17.54
CA ARG A 326 -5.90 -4.60 18.31
C ARG A 326 -7.19 -4.36 17.50
N ARG A 327 -7.19 -3.33 16.66
CA ARG A 327 -8.29 -3.01 15.73
C ARG A 327 -8.29 -3.93 14.50
N GLY A 328 -7.28 -4.78 14.34
CA GLY A 328 -7.18 -5.78 13.28
C GLY A 328 -6.80 -5.19 11.92
N TYR A 329 -6.14 -4.02 11.89
CA TYR A 329 -5.66 -3.42 10.65
C TYR A 329 -4.44 -4.14 10.08
N ILE A 330 -3.54 -4.61 10.94
CA ILE A 330 -2.30 -5.29 10.55
C ILE A 330 -2.16 -6.60 11.32
N SER A 331 -1.35 -7.51 10.80
CA SER A 331 -1.05 -8.79 11.45
C SER A 331 -0.08 -8.60 12.63
N GLU A 332 -0.14 -9.53 13.59
CA GLU A 332 0.84 -9.61 14.67
C GLU A 332 2.27 -9.85 14.15
N ARG A 333 2.38 -10.54 13.00
CA ARG A 333 3.64 -10.74 12.31
C ARG A 333 4.22 -9.41 11.82
N LEU A 334 3.40 -8.55 11.20
CA LEU A 334 3.82 -7.21 10.77
C LEU A 334 4.34 -6.41 11.96
N ARG A 335 3.60 -6.41 13.08
CA ARG A 335 4.02 -5.74 14.31
C ARG A 335 5.43 -6.17 14.75
N LYS A 336 5.69 -7.48 14.73
CA LYS A 336 7.01 -8.01 15.09
C LYS A 336 8.11 -7.53 14.15
N THR A 337 7.90 -7.61 12.84
CA THR A 337 8.85 -7.10 11.83
C THR A 337 9.17 -5.61 12.07
N VAL A 338 8.15 -4.81 12.39
CA VAL A 338 8.30 -3.37 12.67
C VAL A 338 9.14 -3.13 13.93
N TYR A 339 8.90 -3.87 15.02
CA TYR A 339 9.72 -3.74 16.24
C TYR A 339 11.18 -4.13 16.02
N GLU A 340 11.44 -5.18 15.22
CA GLU A 340 12.80 -5.58 14.83
C GLU A 340 13.49 -4.45 14.05
N LYS A 341 12.80 -3.88 13.05
CA LYS A 341 13.30 -2.76 12.24
C LYS A 341 13.56 -1.49 13.07
N ILE A 342 12.71 -1.21 14.06
CA ILE A 342 12.93 -0.10 14.98
C ILE A 342 14.21 -0.29 15.80
N GLY A 343 14.50 -1.51 16.24
CA GLY A 343 15.77 -1.83 16.91
C GLY A 343 16.97 -1.48 16.03
N GLU A 344 16.95 -1.97 14.79
CA GLU A 344 18.00 -1.68 13.79
C GLU A 344 18.16 -0.17 13.53
N ILE A 345 17.06 0.59 13.47
CA ILE A 345 17.11 2.04 13.26
C ILE A 345 17.77 2.75 14.44
N LEU A 346 17.42 2.39 15.68
CA LEU A 346 17.97 3.02 16.88
C LEU A 346 19.46 2.76 17.02
N ASP A 347 19.92 1.56 16.67
CA ASP A 347 21.34 1.20 16.73
C ASP A 347 22.20 1.98 15.73
N ASN A 348 21.60 2.47 14.64
CA ASN A 348 22.28 3.18 13.55
C ASN A 348 22.02 4.70 13.54
N LEU A 349 21.24 5.23 14.48
CA LEU A 349 20.89 6.66 14.52
C LEU A 349 21.95 7.45 15.28
N SER A 350 22.65 8.36 14.59
CA SER A 350 23.71 9.19 15.17
C SER A 350 23.58 10.65 14.73
N PRO A 351 23.65 11.63 15.65
CA PRO A 351 23.63 13.05 15.31
C PRO A 351 24.74 13.48 14.34
N ASP A 352 25.91 12.86 14.42
CA ASP A 352 27.07 13.27 13.62
C ASP A 352 26.87 12.94 12.13
N ILE A 353 26.22 11.81 11.84
CA ILE A 353 25.85 11.43 10.47
C ILE A 353 24.76 12.37 9.93
N GLU A 354 23.77 12.69 10.76
CA GLU A 354 22.60 13.46 10.31
C GLU A 354 22.88 14.97 10.16
N LYS A 355 23.93 15.49 10.81
CA LYS A 355 24.40 16.88 10.62
C LYS A 355 25.03 17.13 9.24
N GLU A 356 25.54 16.08 8.60
CA GLU A 356 26.21 16.13 7.29
C GLU A 356 25.26 15.78 6.12
N ALA A 357 23.96 15.59 6.40
CA ALA A 357 22.97 14.98 5.50
C ALA A 357 22.60 15.78 4.24
#